data_AF-A0A9D7G237-F1
#
_entry.id   AF-A0A9D7G237-F1
#
_cell.length_a   1.000
_cell.length_b   1.000
_cell.length_c   1.000
_cell.angle_alpha   90.00
_cell.angle_beta   90.00
_cell.angle_gamma   90.00
#
_symmetry.space_group_name_H-M   'P 1'
#
loop_
_entity.id
_entity.type
_entity.pdbx_description
1 polymer ?
#
loop_
_entity_poly.entity_id
_entity_poly.type
_entity_poly.pdbx_seq_one_letter_code
_entity_poly.pdbx_strand_id
1 'polypeptide(L)'
;MKSIKLNPRFIGKVLLAIVLLSALAGVAGSQIVPKMPLSGVLFYSALLALGLVVALILAVVVFGTFNQFVMRHGGTDPQWFWYRSEPPGLVQLREQAKALADAQRARR
;
A
#
# COMPACT_ATOMS: atom_id res chain seq x y z
N MET A 1 -6.52 18.46 -13.25
CA MET A 1 -5.55 17.36 -13.42
C MET A 1 -4.16 17.97 -13.50
N LYS A 2 -3.26 17.68 -12.56
CA LYS A 2 -1.93 18.30 -12.48
C LYS A 2 -1.01 17.59 -13.49
N SER A 3 -0.56 18.30 -14.53
CA SER A 3 0.35 17.74 -15.54
C SER A 3 1.69 17.40 -14.89
N ILE A 4 2.03 16.11 -14.81
CA ILE A 4 3.34 15.66 -14.34
C ILE A 4 4.37 16.10 -15.37
N LYS A 5 5.12 17.16 -15.09
CA LYS A 5 6.25 17.58 -15.92
C LYS A 5 7.45 16.69 -15.58
N LEU A 6 7.62 15.59 -16.30
CA LEU A 6 8.76 14.69 -16.12
C LEU A 6 10.04 15.39 -16.60
N ASN A 7 11.02 15.54 -15.71
CA ASN A 7 12.32 16.10 -16.05
C ASN A 7 13.13 15.06 -16.84
N PRO A 8 13.71 15.39 -18.02
CA PRO A 8 14.48 14.44 -18.82
C PRO A 8 15.67 13.85 -18.07
N ARG A 9 16.31 14.62 -17.16
CA ARG A 9 17.37 14.10 -16.29
C ARG A 9 16.85 13.07 -15.28
N PHE A 10 15.63 13.24 -14.80
CA PHE A 10 14.98 12.29 -13.89
C PHE A 10 14.66 10.98 -14.62
N ILE A 11 14.08 11.06 -15.83
CA ILE A 11 13.84 9.89 -16.68
C ILE A 11 15.15 9.14 -16.95
N GLY A 12 16.24 9.85 -17.29
CA GLY A 12 17.54 9.24 -17.51
C GLY A 12 18.07 8.49 -16.28
N LYS A 13 17.92 9.07 -15.08
CA LYS A 13 18.30 8.40 -13.83
C LYS A 13 17.45 7.14 -13.56
N VAL A 14 16.15 7.21 -13.84
CA VAL A 14 15.24 6.06 -13.66
C VAL A 14 15.62 4.92 -14.62
N LEU A 15 15.86 5.24 -15.89
CA LEU A 15 16.30 4.23 -16.88
C LEU A 15 17.64 3.60 -16.48
N LEU A 16 18.61 4.42 -16.07
CA LEU A 16 19.90 3.93 -15.60
C LEU A 16 19.74 3.02 -14.37
N ALA A 17 18.89 3.41 -13.41
CA ALA A 17 18.62 2.60 -12.23
C ALA A 17 17.98 1.26 -12.60
N ILE A 18 17.02 1.23 -13.53
CA ILE A 18 16.42 -0.01 -14.03
C ILE A 18 17.50 -0.91 -14.64
N VAL A 19 18.36 -0.37 -15.51
CA VAL A 19 19.44 -1.14 -16.15
C VAL A 19 20.40 -1.73 -15.10
N LEU A 20 20.83 -0.92 -14.14
CA LEU A 20 21.74 -1.36 -13.08
C LEU A 20 21.12 -2.44 -12.19
N LEU A 21 19.84 -2.29 -11.81
CA LEU A 21 19.13 -3.28 -11.01
C LEU A 21 18.91 -4.58 -11.78
N SER A 22 18.57 -4.52 -13.07
CA SER A 22 18.46 -5.70 -13.93
C SER A 22 19.79 -6.43 -14.09
N ALA A 23 20.89 -5.69 -14.27
CA ALA A 23 22.23 -6.28 -14.33
C ALA A 23 22.59 -6.97 -13.01
N LEU A 24 22.34 -6.33 -11.87
CA LEU A 24 22.59 -6.91 -10.55
C LEU A 24 21.79 -8.20 -10.32
N ALA A 25 20.49 -8.17 -10.62
CA ALA A 25 19.62 -9.34 -10.53
C ALA A 25 20.08 -10.48 -11.46
N GLY A 26 20.51 -10.14 -12.68
CA GLY A 26 21.06 -11.11 -13.64
C GLY A 26 22.35 -11.77 -13.13
N VAL A 27 23.29 -10.97 -12.60
CA VAL A 27 24.54 -11.50 -12.02
C VAL A 27 24.24 -12.39 -10.81
N ALA A 28 23.42 -11.93 -9.86
CA ALA A 28 23.03 -12.72 -8.70
C ALA A 28 22.32 -14.02 -9.11
N GLY A 29 21.38 -13.96 -10.05
CA GLY A 29 20.66 -15.14 -10.54
C GLY A 29 21.55 -16.14 -11.27
N SER A 30 22.55 -15.67 -12.04
CA SER A 30 23.54 -16.54 -12.69
C SER A 30 24.43 -17.29 -11.69
N GLN A 31 24.67 -16.72 -10.51
CA GLN A 31 25.43 -17.37 -9.44
C GLN A 31 24.58 -18.40 -8.67
N ILE A 32 23.27 -18.18 -8.55
CA ILE A 32 22.35 -19.11 -7.87
C ILE A 32 22.05 -20.34 -8.74
N VAL A 33 21.87 -20.17 -10.06
CA VAL A 33 21.59 -21.27 -10.99
C VAL A 33 22.56 -21.24 -12.18
N PRO A 34 23.79 -21.76 -12.02
CA PRO A 34 24.84 -21.65 -13.03
C PRO A 34 24.56 -22.45 -14.32
N LYS A 35 23.59 -23.37 -14.30
CA LYS A 35 23.20 -24.18 -15.48
C LYS A 35 22.17 -23.50 -16.38
N MET A 36 21.64 -22.34 -15.99
CA MET A 36 20.53 -21.70 -16.69
C MET A 36 21.02 -20.53 -17.54
N PRO A 37 20.59 -20.40 -18.81
CA PRO A 37 20.95 -19.26 -19.64
C PRO A 37 20.43 -17.95 -19.03
N LEU A 38 21.18 -16.85 -19.20
CA LEU A 38 20.85 -15.52 -18.65
C LEU A 38 19.44 -15.06 -19.03
N SER A 39 18.99 -15.35 -20.26
CA SER A 39 17.63 -15.05 -20.73
C SER A 39 16.56 -15.73 -19.89
N GLY A 40 16.77 -16.98 -19.47
CA GLY A 40 15.89 -17.70 -18.57
C GLY A 40 15.83 -17.03 -17.21
N VAL A 41 16.99 -16.70 -16.62
CA VAL A 41 17.08 -15.99 -15.34
C VAL A 41 16.33 -14.67 -15.37
N LEU A 42 16.53 -13.87 -16.43
CA LEU A 42 15.84 -12.59 -16.60
C LEU A 42 14.33 -12.75 -16.79
N PHE A 43 13.89 -13.75 -17.56
CA PHE A 43 12.48 -14.02 -17.80
C PHE A 43 11.75 -14.43 -16.52
N TYR A 44 12.31 -15.37 -15.74
CA TYR A 44 11.73 -15.77 -14.46
C TYR A 44 11.79 -14.64 -13.42
N SER A 45 12.85 -13.82 -13.42
CA SER A 45 12.92 -12.64 -12.56
C SER A 45 11.83 -11.61 -12.91
N ALA A 46 11.57 -11.39 -14.19
CA ALA A 46 10.50 -10.51 -14.65
C ALA A 46 9.12 -11.06 -14.27
N LEU A 47 8.88 -12.37 -14.42
CA LEU A 47 7.64 -13.02 -13.97
C LEU A 47 7.44 -12.91 -12.47
N LEU A 48 8.49 -13.12 -11.68
CA LEU A 48 8.43 -12.99 -10.23
C LEU A 48 8.15 -11.54 -9.82
N ALA A 49 8.81 -10.57 -10.44
CA ALA A 49 8.54 -9.15 -10.21
C ALA A 49 7.08 -8.79 -10.54
N LEU A 50 6.55 -9.27 -11.68
CA LEU A 50 5.16 -9.07 -12.05
C LEU A 50 4.20 -9.70 -11.03
N GLY A 51 4.47 -10.95 -10.63
CA GLY A 51 3.69 -11.66 -9.61
C GLY A 51 3.69 -10.92 -8.27
N LEU A 52 4.82 -10.34 -7.87
CA LEU A 52 4.97 -9.58 -6.64
C LEU A 52 4.19 -8.26 -6.69
N VAL A 53 4.20 -7.56 -7.84
CA VAL A 53 3.36 -6.37 -8.05
C VAL A 53 1.88 -6.73 -7.95
N VAL A 54 1.44 -7.81 -8.60
CA VAL A 54 0.04 -8.27 -8.53
C VAL A 54 -0.33 -8.63 -7.10
N ALA A 55 0.53 -9.36 -6.38
CA ALA A 55 0.30 -9.71 -4.98
C ALA A 55 0.18 -8.47 -4.08
N LEU A 56 1.02 -7.45 -4.29
CA LEU A 56 0.94 -6.19 -3.56
C LEU A 56 -0.37 -5.45 -3.85
N ILE A 57 -0.80 -5.38 -5.10
CA ILE A 57 -2.08 -4.76 -5.47
C ILE A 57 -3.23 -5.49 -4.79
N LEU A 58 -3.25 -6.84 -4.86
CA LEU A 58 -4.27 -7.64 -4.20
C LEU A 58 -4.27 -7.43 -2.69
N ALA A 59 -3.10 -7.40 -2.05
CA ALA A 59 -2.99 -7.11 -0.63
C ALA A 59 -3.60 -5.74 -0.30
N VAL A 60 -3.23 -4.67 -1.01
CA VAL A 60 -3.78 -3.34 -0.81
C VAL A 60 -5.31 -3.32 -0.95
N VAL A 61 -5.85 -4.00 -1.97
CA VAL A 61 -7.30 -4.08 -2.19
C VAL A 61 -7.99 -4.87 -1.07
N VAL A 62 -7.45 -6.03 -0.68
CA VAL A 62 -8.03 -6.87 0.37
C VAL A 62 -8.01 -6.16 1.73
N PHE A 63 -6.86 -5.63 2.14
CA PHE A 63 -6.74 -4.90 3.40
C PHE A 63 -7.58 -3.62 3.38
N GLY A 64 -7.59 -2.88 2.29
CA GLY A 64 -8.44 -1.69 2.13
C GLY A 64 -9.93 -2.03 2.25
N THR A 65 -10.37 -3.12 1.60
CA THR A 65 -11.76 -3.58 1.66
C THR A 65 -12.14 -4.04 3.07
N PHE A 66 -11.25 -4.79 3.72
CA PHE A 66 -11.47 -5.26 5.08
C PHE A 66 -11.54 -4.10 6.08
N ASN A 67 -10.63 -3.13 6.00
CA ASN A 67 -10.65 -1.94 6.86
C ASN A 67 -11.95 -1.13 6.63
N GLN A 68 -12.37 -0.95 5.38
CA GLN A 68 -13.66 -0.32 5.08
C GLN A 68 -14.84 -1.09 5.65
N PHE A 69 -14.81 -2.42 5.60
CA PHE A 69 -15.83 -3.27 6.21
C PHE A 69 -15.88 -3.07 7.73
N VAL A 70 -14.73 -3.09 8.41
CA VAL A 70 -14.64 -2.87 9.86
C VAL A 70 -15.18 -1.49 10.25
N MET A 71 -14.81 -0.44 9.51
CA MET A 71 -15.31 0.91 9.75
C MET A 71 -16.82 1.04 9.57
N ARG A 72 -17.42 0.31 8.62
CA ARG A 72 -18.88 0.25 8.42
C ARG A 72 -19.63 -0.44 9.56
N HIS A 73 -18.96 -1.33 10.29
CA HIS A 73 -19.55 -2.07 11.42
C HIS A 73 -19.22 -1.44 12.79
N GLY A 74 -18.82 -0.17 12.82
CA GLY A 74 -18.57 0.56 14.07
C GLY A 74 -17.15 0.43 14.61
N GLY A 75 -16.24 -0.23 13.88
CA GLY A 75 -14.81 -0.17 14.17
C GLY A 75 -14.26 1.24 13.98
N THR A 76 -13.26 1.60 14.78
CA THR A 76 -12.56 2.89 14.68
C THR A 76 -11.07 2.65 14.44
N ASP A 77 -10.52 3.28 13.38
CA ASP A 77 -9.11 3.19 12.99
C ASP A 77 -8.65 4.57 12.51
N PRO A 78 -7.56 5.16 13.05
CA PRO A 78 -6.99 6.44 12.58
C PRO A 78 -6.85 6.60 11.06
N GLN A 79 -6.78 5.53 10.27
CA GLN A 79 -6.82 5.60 8.80
C GLN A 79 -8.07 6.31 8.24
N TRP A 80 -9.15 6.44 9.03
CA TRP A 80 -10.35 7.18 8.65
C TRP A 80 -10.07 8.65 8.27
N PHE A 81 -8.99 9.26 8.80
CA PHE A 81 -8.55 10.62 8.44
C PHE A 81 -8.19 10.77 6.95
N TRP A 82 -7.91 9.68 6.25
CA TRP A 82 -7.64 9.69 4.80
C TRP A 82 -8.90 9.72 3.96
N TYR A 83 -10.07 9.51 4.57
CA TYR A 83 -11.37 9.47 3.91
C TYR A 83 -12.21 10.69 4.31
N ARG A 84 -13.09 11.13 3.41
CA ARG A 84 -13.85 12.38 3.58
C ARG A 84 -15.00 12.27 4.59
N SER A 85 -15.43 11.05 4.91
CA SER A 85 -16.58 10.76 5.76
C SER A 85 -16.15 10.15 7.08
N GLU A 86 -16.73 10.62 8.19
CA GLU A 86 -16.51 10.07 9.52
C GLU A 86 -17.19 8.68 9.66
N PRO A 87 -16.53 7.67 10.25
CA PRO A 87 -17.13 6.35 10.41
C PRO A 87 -18.21 6.34 11.50
N PRO A 88 -19.28 5.52 11.36
CA PRO A 88 -20.40 5.47 12.31
C PRO A 88 -19.99 5.18 13.76
N GLY A 89 -18.93 4.38 13.97
CA GLY A 89 -18.44 4.05 15.31
C GLY A 89 -17.96 5.27 16.08
N LEU A 90 -17.35 6.25 15.41
CA LEU A 90 -16.89 7.50 16.04
C LEU A 90 -18.05 8.40 16.48
N VAL A 91 -19.15 8.41 15.71
CA VAL A 91 -20.37 9.11 16.09
C VAL A 91 -20.96 8.50 17.36
N GLN A 92 -21.04 7.17 17.43
CA GLN A 92 -21.54 6.45 18.61
C GLN A 92 -20.67 6.69 19.86
N LEU A 93 -19.34 6.65 19.71
CA LEU A 93 -18.40 6.96 20.80
C LEU A 93 -18.58 8.40 21.33
N ARG A 94 -18.83 9.36 20.43
CA ARG A 94 -19.05 10.76 20.80
C ARG A 94 -20.37 10.95 21.55
N GLU A 95 -21.43 10.29 21.12
CA GLU A 95 -22.74 10.34 21.79
C GLU A 95 -22.67 9.72 23.20
N GLN A 96 -22.00 8.57 23.34
CA GLN A 96 -21.77 7.94 24.64
C GLN A 96 -20.94 8.85 25.58
N ALA A 97 -19.87 9.46 25.07
CA ALA A 97 -19.05 10.38 25.85
C ALA A 97 -19.83 11.61 26.34
N LYS A 98 -20.71 12.17 25.50
CA LYS A 98 -21.61 13.26 25.89
C LYS A 98 -22.60 12.82 26.97
N ALA A 99 -23.27 11.69 26.77
CA ALA A 99 -24.23 11.15 27.74
C ALA A 99 -23.58 10.89 29.12
N LEU A 100 -22.34 10.37 29.13
CA LEU A 100 -21.57 10.17 30.36
C LEU A 100 -21.21 11.50 31.04
N ALA A 101 -20.78 12.51 30.28
CA ALA A 101 -20.45 13.82 30.81
C ALA A 101 -21.68 14.53 31.42
N ASP A 102 -22.83 14.44 30.76
CA ASP A 102 -24.08 15.03 31.24
C ASP A 102 -24.58 14.31 32.51
N ALA A 103 -24.48 12.98 32.55
CA ALA A 103 -24.79 12.19 33.75
C ALA A 103 -23.85 12.53 34.94
N GLN A 104 -22.57 12.82 34.68
CA GLN A 104 -21.63 13.25 35.71
C GLN A 104 -21.93 14.66 36.22
N ARG A 105 -22.36 15.57 35.34
CA ARG A 105 -22.77 16.93 35.72
C ARG A 105 -24.05 16.92 36.55
N ALA A 106 -25.04 16.09 36.21
CA ALA A 106 -26.28 15.96 36.97
C ALA A 106 -26.10 15.36 38.38
N ARG A 107 -24.95 14.73 38.65
CA ARG A 107 -24.58 14.18 39.96
C ARG A 107 -23.76 15.12 40.84
N ARG A 108 -23.37 16.29 40.33
CA ARG A 108 -22.66 17.34 41.08
C ARG A 108 -23.63 18.44 41.48
#